data_AF-A0A8T4EH21-F1
#
_entry.id   AF-A0A8T4EH21-F1
#
_cell.length_a   1.000
_cell.length_b   1.000
_cell.length_c   1.000
_cell.angle_alpha   90.00
_cell.angle_beta   90.00
_cell.angle_gamma   90.00
#
_symmetry.space_group_name_H-M   'P 1'
#
loop_
_entity.id
_entity.type
_entity.pdbx_description
1 polymer ?
#
loop_
_entity_poly.entity_id
_entity_poly.type
_entity_poly.pdbx_seq_one_letter_code
_entity_poly.pdbx_strand_id
1 'polypeptide(L)'
;MIDLPILSIDLEGAPVEYLLDQVLSPTDASIINAVTKFKEKKSKFPSAMEILEELSSTSSLKKTQLYDRLSRLSARGFITVKLLPRPRRYQVNLETIIGGVKNWVEEQRVSLEGITNELQSIQNFLNQMDTKILACAIAEKLSVRNT
;
A
#
# COMPACT_ATOMS: atom_id res chain seq x y z
N MET A 1 -24.77 4.21 -2.17
CA MET A 1 -23.54 4.88 -2.60
C MET A 1 -22.38 4.08 -2.06
N ILE A 2 -21.53 3.54 -2.92
CA ILE A 2 -20.28 2.92 -2.48
C ILE A 2 -19.32 4.10 -2.32
N ASP A 3 -18.99 4.45 -1.07
CA ASP A 3 -17.91 5.39 -0.78
C ASP A 3 -16.60 4.73 -1.23
N LEU A 4 -16.16 5.08 -2.43
CA LEU A 4 -14.82 4.76 -2.91
C LEU A 4 -13.91 5.92 -2.47
N PRO A 5 -13.10 5.76 -1.41
CA PRO A 5 -12.31 6.85 -0.82
C PRO A 5 -11.26 7.46 -1.78
N ILE A 6 -11.02 6.82 -2.93
CA ILE A 6 -10.02 7.21 -3.92
C ILE A 6 -10.52 8.36 -4.82
N LEU A 7 -11.84 8.55 -4.97
CA LEU A 7 -12.40 9.46 -5.98
C LEU A 7 -12.55 10.93 -5.52
N SER A 8 -12.12 11.28 -4.30
CA SER A 8 -12.33 12.62 -3.72
C SER A 8 -11.04 13.27 -3.22
N ILE A 9 -9.87 12.88 -3.71
CA ILE A 9 -8.60 13.50 -3.33
C ILE A 9 -8.43 14.78 -4.15
N ASP A 10 -8.76 15.93 -3.55
CA ASP A 10 -8.38 17.25 -4.09
C ASP A 10 -6.87 17.48 -3.85
N LEU A 11 -6.07 17.19 -4.88
CA LEU A 11 -4.61 17.32 -4.81
C LEU A 11 -4.14 18.77 -4.69
N GLU A 12 -4.93 19.76 -5.13
CA GLU A 12 -4.51 21.17 -5.19
C GLU A 12 -4.82 21.94 -3.91
N GLY A 13 -5.64 21.38 -3.02
CA GLY A 13 -6.01 21.99 -1.72
C GLY A 13 -5.86 21.09 -0.49
N ALA A 14 -5.52 19.80 -0.65
CA ALA A 14 -5.41 18.89 0.48
C ALA A 14 -4.20 19.21 1.38
N PRO A 15 -4.36 19.09 2.72
CA PRO A 15 -3.24 19.11 3.65
C PRO A 15 -2.18 18.06 3.30
N VAL A 16 -0.91 18.39 3.46
CA VAL A 16 0.20 17.49 3.15
C VAL A 16 0.13 16.21 3.99
N GLU A 17 -0.29 16.33 5.25
CA GLU A 17 -0.49 15.20 6.16
C GLU A 17 -1.54 14.23 5.62
N TYR A 18 -2.65 14.76 5.07
CA TYR A 18 -3.68 13.94 4.47
C TYR A 18 -3.16 13.18 3.25
N LEU A 19 -2.40 13.86 2.37
CA LEU A 19 -1.79 13.23 1.20
C LEU A 19 -0.76 12.16 1.59
N LEU A 20 0.01 12.41 2.65
CA LEU A 20 1.00 11.48 3.16
C LEU A 20 0.36 10.19 3.69
N ASP A 21 -0.74 10.31 4.45
CA ASP A 21 -1.45 9.19 5.05
C ASP A 21 -2.12 8.27 4.01
N GLN A 22 -2.41 8.77 2.80
CA GLN A 22 -2.91 7.93 1.70
C GLN A 22 -1.82 7.03 1.12
N VAL A 23 -0.57 7.50 1.10
CA VAL A 23 0.53 6.84 0.39
C VAL A 23 1.38 5.97 1.33
N LEU A 24 1.60 6.43 2.56
CA LEU A 24 2.50 5.80 3.52
C LEU A 24 1.79 5.59 4.86
N SER A 25 2.09 4.46 5.50
CA SER A 25 1.67 4.30 6.89
C SER A 25 2.44 5.28 7.80
N PRO A 26 1.87 5.69 8.96
CA PRO A 26 2.55 6.60 9.89
C PRO A 26 3.94 6.11 10.31
N THR A 27 4.11 4.79 10.44
CA THR A 27 5.40 4.16 10.73
C THR A 27 6.38 4.28 9.56
N ASP A 28 5.92 4.06 8.34
CA ASP A 28 6.75 4.16 7.14
C ASP A 28 7.21 5.61 6.90
N ALA A 29 6.32 6.58 7.09
CA ALA A 29 6.65 8.01 7.09
C ALA A 29 7.69 8.36 8.17
N SER A 30 7.53 7.82 9.38
CA SER A 30 8.49 8.01 10.47
C SER A 30 9.88 7.45 10.13
N ILE A 31 9.94 6.27 9.50
CA ILE A 31 11.20 5.66 9.05
C ILE A 31 11.88 6.55 8.00
N ILE A 32 11.15 7.03 6.99
CA ILE A 32 11.68 7.92 5.96
C ILE A 32 12.21 9.21 6.59
N ASN A 33 11.44 9.81 7.50
CA ASN A 33 11.84 11.02 8.23
C ASN A 33 13.09 10.80 9.08
N ALA A 34 13.22 9.64 9.74
CA ALA A 34 14.42 9.28 10.51
C ALA A 34 15.65 9.18 9.60
N VAL A 35 15.51 8.60 8.39
CA VAL A 35 16.61 8.51 7.42
C VAL A 35 17.08 9.89 6.98
N THR A 36 16.14 10.78 6.63
CA THR A 36 16.44 12.15 6.18
C THR A 36 17.08 12.97 7.30
N LYS A 37 16.47 12.98 8.50
CA LYS A 37 17.01 13.68 9.68
C LYS A 37 18.40 13.19 10.06
N PHE A 38 18.64 11.89 10.00
CA PHE A 38 19.97 11.36 10.29
C PHE A 38 21.01 11.84 9.28
N LYS A 39 20.66 11.87 7.99
CA LYS A 39 21.54 12.36 6.93
C LYS A 39 21.86 13.84 7.10
N GLU A 40 20.89 14.66 7.48
CA GLU A 40 21.09 16.09 7.78
C GLU A 40 22.02 16.28 8.99
N LYS A 41 21.76 15.55 10.09
CA LYS A 41 22.53 15.68 11.34
C LYS A 41 23.97 15.16 11.23
N LYS A 42 24.19 14.05 10.52
CA LYS A 42 25.46 13.31 10.53
C LYS A 42 26.18 13.32 9.18
N SER A 43 25.62 13.96 8.16
CA SER A 43 26.14 14.02 6.78
C SER A 43 26.42 12.65 6.13
N LYS A 44 25.98 11.54 6.73
CA LYS A 44 26.18 10.16 6.27
C LYS A 44 24.84 9.42 6.21
N PHE A 45 24.75 8.40 5.37
CA PHE A 45 23.55 7.58 5.28
C PHE A 45 23.47 6.61 6.47
N PRO A 46 22.30 6.47 7.12
CA PRO A 46 22.17 5.59 8.27
C PRO A 46 22.12 4.11 7.88
N SER A 47 22.52 3.27 8.82
CA SER A 47 22.24 1.83 8.84
C SER A 47 20.93 1.55 9.57
N ALA A 48 20.41 0.32 9.47
CA ALA A 48 19.16 -0.05 10.14
C ALA A 48 19.20 0.13 11.68
N MET A 49 20.35 -0.06 12.32
CA MET A 49 20.48 0.15 13.77
C MET A 49 20.43 1.63 14.14
N GLU A 50 21.10 2.48 13.34
CA GLU A 50 21.06 3.94 13.53
C GLU A 50 19.63 4.49 13.30
N ILE A 51 18.88 3.95 12.34
CA ILE A 51 17.46 4.29 12.15
C ILE A 51 16.64 3.89 13.38
N LEU A 52 16.85 2.68 13.90
CA LEU A 52 16.12 2.18 15.06
C LEU A 52 16.40 3.02 16.31
N GLU A 53 17.65 3.45 16.49
CA GLU A 53 18.06 4.32 17.58
C GLU A 53 17.39 5.71 17.47
N GLU A 54 17.36 6.31 16.28
CA GLU A 54 16.66 7.60 16.05
C GLU A 54 15.15 7.47 16.32
N LEU A 55 14.54 6.33 15.93
CA LEU A 55 13.12 6.04 16.13
C LEU A 55 12.74 5.65 17.55
N SER A 56 13.70 5.31 18.42
CA SER A 56 13.44 4.85 19.80
C SER A 56 12.69 5.88 20.65
N SER A 57 12.84 7.16 20.32
CA SER A 57 12.14 8.28 20.94
C SER A 57 10.67 8.42 20.51
N THR A 58 10.32 7.88 19.35
CA THR A 58 9.05 8.16 18.65
C THR A 58 8.18 6.90 18.49
N SER A 59 8.77 5.70 18.53
CA SER A 59 8.06 4.44 18.31
C SER A 59 8.74 3.23 18.97
N SER A 60 7.94 2.25 19.39
CA SER A 60 8.43 0.95 19.92
C SER A 60 8.63 -0.09 18.81
N LEU A 61 9.29 0.29 17.72
CA LEU A 61 9.49 -0.59 16.56
C LEU A 61 10.55 -1.67 16.84
N LYS A 62 10.19 -2.96 16.67
CA LYS A 62 11.17 -4.05 16.82
C LYS A 62 12.13 -4.10 15.63
N LYS A 63 13.34 -4.60 15.87
CA LYS A 63 14.39 -4.76 14.84
C LYS A 63 13.91 -5.53 13.60
N THR A 64 13.23 -6.66 13.79
CA THR A 64 12.69 -7.47 12.68
C THR A 64 11.67 -6.69 11.85
N GLN A 65 10.74 -6.02 12.52
CA GLN A 65 9.73 -5.17 11.87
C GLN A 65 10.36 -4.04 11.06
N LEU A 66 11.44 -3.42 11.56
CA LEU A 66 12.17 -2.40 10.80
C LEU A 66 12.78 -2.96 9.51
N TYR A 67 13.39 -4.15 9.55
CA TYR A 67 13.94 -4.76 8.33
C TYR A 67 12.85 -5.05 7.30
N ASP A 68 11.70 -5.58 7.73
CA ASP A 68 10.58 -5.86 6.82
C ASP A 68 10.01 -4.57 6.21
N ARG A 69 9.92 -3.50 7.00
CA ARG A 69 9.47 -2.17 6.56
C ARG A 69 10.45 -1.56 5.57
N LEU A 70 11.76 -1.58 5.87
CA LEU A 70 12.80 -1.10 4.97
C LEU A 70 12.87 -1.89 3.66
N SER A 71 12.64 -3.21 3.72
CA SER A 71 12.55 -4.05 2.53
C SER A 71 11.38 -3.63 1.64
N ARG A 72 10.18 -3.46 2.23
CA ARG A 72 9.00 -2.98 1.50
C ARG A 72 9.18 -1.58 0.92
N LEU A 73 9.72 -0.65 1.68
CA LEU A 73 10.00 0.71 1.22
C LEU A 73 11.02 0.74 0.08
N SER A 74 12.01 -0.16 0.13
CA SER A 74 12.97 -0.31 -0.96
C SER A 74 12.33 -0.93 -2.20
N ALA A 75 11.50 -1.97 -2.06
CA ALA A 75 10.81 -2.60 -3.18
C ALA A 75 9.84 -1.63 -3.87
N ARG A 76 9.15 -0.80 -3.08
CA ARG A 76 8.27 0.26 -3.60
C ARG A 76 9.01 1.46 -4.17
N GLY A 77 10.32 1.60 -3.93
CA GLY A 77 11.14 2.67 -4.49
C GLY A 77 11.24 3.93 -3.62
N PHE A 78 10.61 3.98 -2.45
CA PHE A 78 10.70 5.11 -1.51
C PHE A 78 12.10 5.27 -0.87
N ILE A 79 12.87 4.18 -0.80
CA ILE A 79 14.23 4.16 -0.22
C ILE A 79 15.18 3.44 -1.16
N THR A 80 16.39 3.98 -1.34
CA THR A 80 17.50 3.28 -1.98
C THR A 80 18.39 2.61 -0.95
N VAL A 81 18.78 1.36 -1.18
CA VAL A 81 19.68 0.61 -0.31
C VAL A 81 21.03 0.42 -0.98
N LYS A 82 22.10 0.96 -0.37
CA LYS A 82 23.47 0.62 -0.76
C LYS A 82 23.90 -0.64 -0.02
N LEU A 83 24.09 -1.71 -0.78
CA LEU A 83 24.47 -3.03 -0.27
C LEU A 83 25.93 -3.10 0.21
N LEU A 84 26.78 -2.23 -0.34
CA LEU A 84 28.19 -2.10 0.01
C LEU A 84 28.56 -0.62 0.24
N PRO A 85 29.45 -0.33 1.21
CA PRO A 85 30.04 -1.25 2.19
C PRO A 85 29.03 -1.70 3.26
N ARG A 86 29.29 -2.82 3.95
CA ARG A 86 28.48 -3.23 5.13
C ARG A 86 28.82 -2.34 6.33
N PRO A 87 27.85 -1.99 7.20
CA PRO A 87 26.44 -2.36 7.16
C PRO A 87 25.65 -1.62 6.07
N ARG A 88 24.57 -2.24 5.56
CA ARG A 88 23.69 -1.68 4.51
C ARG A 88 23.28 -0.25 4.88
N ARG A 89 23.36 0.66 3.91
CA ARG A 89 23.04 2.08 4.10
C ARG A 89 21.79 2.46 3.33
N TYR A 90 20.94 3.24 3.97
CA TYR A 90 19.62 3.63 3.44
C TYR A 90 19.64 5.10 3.05
N GLN A 91 19.11 5.42 1.87
CA GLN A 91 19.09 6.75 1.30
C GLN A 91 17.67 7.10 0.85
N VAL A 92 17.26 8.33 1.19
CA VAL A 92 16.03 8.97 0.71
C VAL A 92 16.45 10.27 0.02
N ASN A 93 15.90 10.52 -1.17
CA ASN A 93 15.97 11.80 -1.86
C ASN A 93 14.64 12.06 -2.60
N LEU A 94 14.51 13.22 -3.23
CA LEU A 94 13.29 13.55 -3.97
C LEU A 94 12.98 12.54 -5.09
N GLU A 95 14.00 12.00 -5.76
CA GLU A 95 13.84 11.00 -6.80
C GLU A 95 13.23 9.70 -6.27
N THR A 96 13.67 9.23 -5.09
CA THR A 96 13.09 8.02 -4.47
C THR A 96 11.66 8.28 -4.01
N ILE A 97 11.33 9.49 -3.54
CA ILE A 97 9.93 9.82 -3.21
C ILE A 97 9.07 9.84 -4.49
N ILE A 98 9.51 10.48 -5.56
CA ILE A 98 8.80 10.50 -6.85
C ILE A 98 8.62 9.08 -7.39
N GLY A 99 9.67 8.26 -7.37
CA GLY A 99 9.61 6.87 -7.80
C GLY A 99 8.65 6.05 -6.94
N GLY A 100 8.72 6.22 -5.61
CA GLY A 100 7.84 5.58 -4.65
C GLY A 100 6.36 5.90 -4.89
N VAL A 101 6.03 7.18 -5.05
CA VAL A 101 4.66 7.63 -5.34
C VAL A 101 4.18 7.07 -6.68
N LYS A 102 5.01 7.12 -7.73
CA LYS A 102 4.66 6.56 -9.06
C LYS A 102 4.35 5.07 -8.98
N ASN A 103 5.19 4.30 -8.30
CA ASN A 103 4.98 2.87 -8.12
C ASN A 103 3.72 2.59 -7.30
N TRP A 104 3.46 3.37 -6.25
CA TRP A 104 2.22 3.27 -5.47
C TRP A 104 0.98 3.54 -6.33
N VAL A 105 0.98 4.58 -7.17
CA VAL A 105 -0.12 4.88 -8.10
C VAL A 105 -0.35 3.72 -9.06
N GLU A 106 0.72 3.15 -9.62
CA GLU A 106 0.60 2.00 -10.53
C GLU A 106 0.08 0.75 -9.81
N GLU A 107 0.53 0.49 -8.57
CA GLU A 107 -0.03 -0.59 -7.71
C GLU A 107 -1.54 -0.39 -7.50
N GLN A 108 -1.99 0.84 -7.23
CA GLN A 108 -3.41 1.14 -7.07
C GLN A 108 -4.17 0.94 -8.40
N ARG A 109 -3.61 1.38 -9.53
CA ARG A 109 -4.21 1.21 -10.86
C ARG A 109 -4.43 -0.26 -11.18
N VAL A 110 -3.41 -1.10 -11.01
CA VAL A 110 -3.48 -2.55 -11.26
C VAL A 110 -4.50 -3.22 -10.33
N SER A 111 -4.56 -2.80 -9.06
CA SER A 111 -5.53 -3.33 -8.10
C SER A 111 -6.98 -3.01 -8.53
N LEU A 112 -7.24 -1.78 -8.99
CA LEU A 112 -8.55 -1.37 -9.50
C LEU A 112 -8.94 -2.11 -10.78
N GLU A 113 -7.99 -2.33 -11.68
CA GLU A 113 -8.18 -3.13 -12.89
C GLU A 113 -8.57 -4.57 -12.52
N GLY A 114 -7.90 -5.17 -11.52
CA GLY A 114 -8.26 -6.48 -10.97
C GLY A 114 -9.70 -6.54 -10.44
N ILE A 115 -10.09 -5.57 -9.62
CA ILE A 115 -11.47 -5.48 -9.09
C ILE A 115 -12.49 -5.33 -10.22
N THR A 116 -12.18 -4.54 -11.24
CA THR A 116 -13.07 -4.32 -12.38
C THR A 116 -13.27 -5.61 -13.18
N ASN A 117 -12.21 -6.39 -13.38
CA ASN A 117 -12.27 -7.69 -14.04
C ASN A 117 -13.11 -8.70 -13.24
N GLU A 118 -12.96 -8.73 -11.91
CA GLU A 118 -13.78 -9.57 -11.03
C GLU A 118 -15.26 -9.18 -11.08
N LEU A 119 -15.57 -7.88 -11.03
CA LEU A 119 -16.93 -7.37 -11.16
C LEU A 119 -17.54 -7.74 -12.52
N GLN A 120 -16.77 -7.64 -13.60
CA GLN A 120 -17.21 -8.06 -14.93
C GLN A 120 -17.50 -9.57 -14.97
N SER A 121 -16.66 -10.38 -14.32
CA SER A 121 -16.88 -11.82 -14.21
C SER A 121 -18.18 -12.14 -13.45
N ILE A 122 -18.45 -11.45 -12.34
CA ILE A 122 -19.69 -11.60 -11.58
C ILE A 122 -20.89 -11.17 -12.43
N GLN A 123 -20.80 -10.06 -13.14
CA GLN A 123 -21.87 -9.59 -14.01
C GLN A 123 -22.17 -10.58 -15.14
N ASN A 124 -21.13 -11.14 -15.76
CA ASN A 124 -21.27 -12.16 -16.80
C ASN A 124 -21.93 -13.43 -16.23
N PHE A 125 -21.52 -13.86 -15.04
CA PHE A 125 -22.14 -14.99 -14.34
C PHE A 125 -23.63 -14.76 -14.10
N LEU A 126 -24.03 -13.57 -13.60
CA LEU A 126 -25.42 -13.23 -13.37
C LEU A 126 -26.24 -13.16 -14.66
N ASN A 127 -25.67 -12.64 -15.74
CA ASN A 127 -26.35 -12.55 -17.05
C ASN A 127 -26.54 -13.91 -17.72
N GLN A 128 -25.63 -14.85 -17.47
CA GLN A 128 -25.70 -16.22 -17.99
C GLN A 128 -26.49 -17.16 -17.08
N MET A 129 -26.91 -16.69 -15.90
CA MET A 129 -27.63 -17.50 -14.94
C MET A 129 -29.03 -17.82 -15.46
N ASP A 130 -29.29 -19.09 -15.76
CA ASP A 130 -30.64 -19.54 -16.10
C ASP A 130 -31.50 -19.59 -14.83
N THR A 131 -32.31 -18.54 -14.67
CA THR A 131 -33.20 -18.36 -13.54
C THR A 131 -34.25 -19.47 -13.44
N LYS A 132 -34.62 -20.13 -14.54
CA LYS A 132 -35.55 -21.27 -14.51
C LYS A 132 -34.88 -22.50 -13.92
N ILE A 133 -33.65 -22.81 -14.31
CA ILE A 133 -32.90 -23.93 -13.75
C ILE A 133 -32.67 -23.71 -12.25
N LEU A 134 -32.27 -22.49 -11.86
CA LEU A 134 -32.09 -22.14 -10.45
C LEU A 134 -33.41 -22.26 -9.67
N ALA A 135 -34.51 -21.73 -10.21
CA ALA A 135 -35.83 -21.81 -9.58
C ALA A 135 -36.31 -23.26 -9.46
N CYS A 136 -36.10 -24.10 -10.48
CA CYS A 136 -36.43 -25.52 -10.44
C CYS A 136 -35.62 -26.25 -9.35
N ALA A 137 -34.31 -26.01 -9.25
CA ALA A 137 -33.46 -26.61 -8.21
C ALA A 137 -33.88 -26.18 -6.79
N ILE A 138 -34.23 -24.90 -6.61
CA ILE A 138 -34.73 -24.38 -5.34
C ILE A 138 -36.11 -24.98 -5.00
N ALA A 139 -37.02 -25.03 -5.98
CA ALA A 139 -38.36 -25.60 -5.81
C ALA A 139 -38.31 -27.09 -5.45
N GLU A 140 -37.44 -27.85 -6.11
CA GLU A 140 -37.18 -29.26 -5.81
C GLU A 140 -36.66 -29.43 -4.38
N LYS A 141 -35.70 -28.60 -3.95
CA LYS A 141 -35.16 -28.63 -2.60
C LYS A 141 -36.19 -28.25 -1.53
N LEU A 142 -37.08 -27.30 -1.84
CA LEU A 142 -38.16 -26.85 -0.95
C LEU A 142 -39.42 -27.72 -1.05
N SER A 143 -39.41 -28.77 -1.86
CA SER A 143 -40.57 -29.65 -2.11
C SER A 143 -41.82 -28.91 -2.61
N VAL A 144 -41.63 -27.75 -3.26
CA VAL A 144 -42.72 -27.00 -3.89
C VAL A 144 -43.07 -27.71 -5.19
N ARG A 145 -44.21 -28.41 -5.21
CA ARG A 145 -44.66 -29.15 -6.41
C ARG A 145 -45.19 -28.17 -7.45
N ASN A 146 -44.74 -28.34 -8.70
CA ASN A 146 -45.38 -27.71 -9.86
C ASN A 146 -46.82 -28.25 -9.95
N THR A 147 -47.80 -27.39 -9.67
CA THR A 147 -49.20 -27.61 -10.04
C THR A 147 -49.40 -27.37 -11.53
#